data_AF-A0A917L0Z3-F1
#
_entry.id   AF-A0A917L0Z3-F1
#
_cell.length_a   1.000
_cell.length_b   1.000
_cell.length_c   1.000
_cell.angle_alpha   90.00
_cell.angle_beta   90.00
_cell.angle_gamma   90.00
#
_symmetry.space_group_name_H-M   'P 1'
#
loop_
_entity.id
_entity.type
_entity.pdbx_description
1 polymer ?
#
loop_
_entity_poly.entity_id
_entity_poly.type
_entity_poly.pdbx_seq_one_letter_code
_entity_poly.pdbx_strand_id
1 'polypeptide(L)'
;MIGWAPPAAPEPVPLVAIGDFCAIRRRAIATLAEQGVAASVVGDAGYPAGVLDLARTGRGVARLAMVGPAPDGLTPYGGLPPVPPIPMSALARPGADPATVEAAFAAVRQLLH
;
A
#
# COMPACT_ATOMS: atom_id res chain seq x y z
N MET A 1 5.03 -13.98 19.65
CA MET A 1 5.68 -13.23 18.56
C MET A 1 5.63 -11.76 18.92
N ILE A 2 6.77 -11.08 18.92
CA ILE A 2 6.83 -9.64 19.14
C ILE A 2 6.43 -9.01 17.81
N GLY A 3 5.24 -8.40 17.75
CA GLY A 3 4.80 -7.63 16.59
C GLY A 3 5.62 -6.34 16.44
N TRP A 4 5.56 -5.72 15.26
CA TRP A 4 6.13 -4.39 15.09
C TRP A 4 5.43 -3.38 16.02
N ALA A 5 6.20 -2.49 16.63
CA ALA A 5 5.70 -1.39 17.44
C ALA A 5 6.24 -0.06 16.87
N PRO A 6 5.44 1.02 16.92
CA PRO A 6 5.91 2.33 16.49
C PRO A 6 7.09 2.78 17.37
N PRO A 7 8.14 3.36 16.76
CA PRO A 7 9.19 3.99 17.54
C PRO A 7 8.66 5.22 18.29
N ALA A 8 9.33 5.59 19.39
CA ALA A 8 8.98 6.79 20.13
C ALA A 8 9.49 8.04 19.39
N ALA A 9 8.66 9.09 19.33
CA ALA A 9 9.10 10.36 18.77
C ALA A 9 10.37 10.86 19.50
N PRO A 10 11.38 11.41 18.79
CA PRO A 10 11.35 11.84 17.39
C PRO A 10 11.85 10.78 16.39
N GLU A 11 12.04 9.53 16.79
CA GLU A 11 12.58 8.50 15.90
C GLU A 11 11.62 8.24 14.71
N PRO A 12 12.13 8.23 13.47
CA PRO A 12 11.28 8.11 12.29
C PRO A 12 10.65 6.72 12.19
N VAL A 13 9.40 6.67 11.74
CA VAL A 13 8.70 5.43 11.42
C VAL A 13 9.46 4.67 10.32
N PRO A 14 9.90 3.41 10.56
CA PRO A 14 10.57 2.61 9.56
C PRO A 14 9.57 2.06 8.54
N LEU A 15 9.65 2.57 7.32
CA LEU A 15 8.85 2.12 6.18
C LEU A 15 9.60 1.07 5.37
N VAL A 16 8.89 0.04 4.94
CA VAL A 16 9.31 -0.82 3.84
C VAL A 16 8.36 -0.60 2.66
N ALA A 17 8.91 -0.46 1.46
CA ALA A 17 8.13 -0.01 0.32
C ALA A 17 8.59 -0.63 -0.99
N ILE A 18 7.74 -0.56 -2.02
CA ILE A 18 8.19 -0.86 -3.38
C ILE A 18 9.20 0.23 -3.79
N GLY A 19 10.19 -0.15 -4.59
CA GLY A 19 11.20 0.74 -5.16
C GLY A 19 10.63 1.92 -5.95
N ASP A 20 11.51 2.61 -6.67
CA ASP A 20 11.21 3.94 -7.20
C ASP A 20 9.97 4.02 -8.13
N PHE A 21 9.39 5.22 -8.19
CA PHE A 21 8.16 5.56 -8.92
C PHE A 21 6.84 4.95 -8.43
N CYS A 22 6.85 4.16 -7.35
CA CYS A 22 5.63 3.62 -6.77
C CYS A 22 4.70 4.74 -6.23
N ALA A 23 3.50 4.87 -6.81
CA ALA A 23 2.49 5.83 -6.36
C ALA A 23 2.06 5.60 -4.91
N ILE A 24 2.03 4.34 -4.46
CA ILE A 24 1.70 3.96 -3.07
C ILE A 24 2.77 4.49 -2.11
N ARG A 25 4.06 4.26 -2.42
CA ARG A 25 5.19 4.78 -1.61
C ARG A 25 5.13 6.29 -1.51
N ARG A 26 5.00 6.98 -2.64
CA ARG A 26 4.93 8.45 -2.69
C ARG A 26 3.78 8.98 -1.84
N ARG A 27 2.60 8.37 -1.96
CA ARG A 27 1.41 8.77 -1.20
C ARG A 27 1.59 8.53 0.30
N ALA A 28 2.15 7.39 0.72
CA ALA A 28 2.40 7.11 2.13
C ALA A 28 3.38 8.13 2.75
N ILE A 29 4.50 8.39 2.08
CA ILE A 29 5.51 9.36 2.56
C ILE A 29 4.92 10.77 2.63
N ALA A 30 4.19 11.20 1.59
CA ALA A 30 3.55 12.51 1.56
C ALA A 30 2.55 12.69 2.71
N THR A 31 1.67 11.70 2.94
CA THR A 31 0.70 11.76 4.04
C THR A 31 1.39 11.87 5.40
N LEU A 32 2.46 11.11 5.64
CA LEU A 32 3.19 11.18 6.91
C LEU A 32 3.86 12.55 7.09
N ALA A 33 4.48 13.08 6.05
CA ALA A 33 5.11 14.40 6.07
C ALA A 33 4.08 15.53 6.31
N GLU A 34 2.92 15.48 5.63
CA GLU A 34 1.81 16.44 5.80
C GLU A 34 1.26 16.46 7.23
N GLN A 35 1.39 15.35 7.96
CA GLN A 35 0.92 15.19 9.34
C GLN A 35 2.04 15.31 10.38
N GLY A 36 3.25 15.73 9.96
CA GLY A 36 4.38 15.92 10.86
C GLY A 36 4.97 14.62 11.43
N VAL A 37 4.68 13.47 10.83
CA VAL A 37 5.22 12.17 11.24
C VAL A 37 6.51 11.91 10.47
N ALA A 38 7.65 11.92 11.17
CA ALA A 38 8.93 11.55 10.59
C ALA A 38 8.90 10.08 10.14
N ALA A 39 9.39 9.80 8.94
CA ALA A 39 9.43 8.46 8.37
C ALA A 39 10.67 8.27 7.51
N SER A 40 11.22 7.06 7.52
CA SER A 40 12.39 6.68 6.73
C SER A 40 12.14 5.36 6.02
N VAL A 41 12.60 5.22 4.78
CA VAL A 41 12.54 3.92 4.08
C VAL A 41 13.76 3.12 4.49
N VAL A 42 13.54 2.03 5.23
CA VAL A 42 14.61 1.16 5.78
C VAL A 42 14.84 -0.10 4.94
N GLY A 43 13.99 -0.33 3.95
CA GLY A 43 14.14 -1.42 2.98
C GLY A 43 13.16 -1.26 1.83
N ASP A 44 13.56 -1.72 0.66
CA ASP A 44 12.69 -1.75 -0.51
C ASP A 44 12.75 -3.08 -1.28
N ALA A 45 11.79 -3.25 -2.19
CA ALA A 45 11.78 -4.35 -3.13
C ALA A 45 11.22 -3.90 -4.48
N GLY A 46 11.65 -4.56 -5.56
CA GLY A 46 11.17 -4.27 -6.92
C GLY A 46 9.73 -4.72 -7.18
N TYR A 47 9.10 -5.47 -6.28
CA TYR A 47 7.76 -6.02 -6.46
C TYR A 47 7.03 -6.20 -5.11
N PRO A 48 5.67 -6.25 -5.10
CA PRO A 48 4.89 -6.28 -3.86
C PRO A 48 5.22 -7.43 -2.91
N ALA A 49 5.45 -8.64 -3.42
CA ALA A 49 5.74 -9.79 -2.56
C ALA A 49 7.02 -9.60 -1.72
N GLY A 50 8.07 -9.00 -2.28
CA GLY A 50 9.29 -8.69 -1.51
C GLY A 50 9.05 -7.67 -0.39
N VAL A 51 8.13 -6.72 -0.58
CA VAL A 51 7.74 -5.77 0.48
C VAL A 51 7.00 -6.47 1.62
N LEU A 52 6.13 -7.44 1.28
CA LEU A 52 5.44 -8.25 2.29
C LEU A 52 6.45 -9.06 3.11
N ASP A 53 7.45 -9.67 2.46
CA ASP A 53 8.48 -10.44 3.13
C ASP A 53 9.33 -9.56 4.04
N LEU A 54 9.70 -8.36 3.61
CA LEU A 54 10.37 -7.38 4.46
C LEU A 54 9.51 -6.99 5.67
N ALA A 55 8.22 -6.72 5.49
CA ALA A 55 7.33 -6.37 6.59
C ALA A 55 7.20 -7.51 7.61
N ARG A 56 7.15 -8.77 7.15
CA ARG A 56 7.10 -9.97 8.01
C ARG A 56 8.34 -10.13 8.89
N THR A 57 9.48 -9.55 8.51
CA THR A 57 10.67 -9.54 9.38
C THR A 57 10.50 -8.65 10.62
N GLY A 58 9.44 -7.85 10.70
CA GLY A 58 9.20 -6.93 11.81
C GLY A 58 10.11 -5.69 11.82
N ARG A 59 10.92 -5.49 10.77
CA ARG A 59 11.86 -4.34 10.67
C ARG A 59 11.19 -3.03 10.24
N GLY A 60 9.93 -3.06 9.82
CA GLY A 60 9.19 -1.87 9.41
C GLY A 60 7.75 -2.16 9.00
N VAL A 61 7.04 -1.10 8.61
CA VAL A 61 5.65 -1.16 8.15
C VAL A 61 5.53 -0.89 6.66
N ALA A 62 4.62 -1.60 6.00
CA ALA A 62 4.32 -1.42 4.59
C ALA A 62 2.93 -0.78 4.41
N ARG A 63 2.82 0.16 3.47
CA ARG A 63 1.51 0.54 2.93
C ARG A 63 1.16 -0.38 1.77
N LEU A 64 0.05 -1.07 1.89
CA LEU A 64 -0.45 -2.00 0.88
C LEU A 64 -1.71 -1.43 0.22
N ALA A 65 -1.81 -1.57 -1.11
CA ALA A 65 -3.06 -1.41 -1.83
C ALA A 65 -3.74 -2.78 -1.87
N MET A 66 -4.73 -2.99 -1.01
CA MET A 66 -5.38 -4.30 -0.86
C MET A 66 -6.87 -4.21 -1.09
N VAL A 67 -7.39 -5.28 -1.66
CA VAL A 67 -8.80 -5.64 -1.66
C VAL A 67 -8.90 -6.96 -0.89
N GLY A 68 -9.76 -7.02 0.13
CA GLY A 68 -9.90 -8.20 0.99
C GLY A 68 -9.05 -8.15 2.27
N PRO A 69 -8.84 -9.32 2.92
CA PRO A 69 -8.21 -9.41 4.24
C PRO A 69 -6.71 -9.10 4.22
N ALA A 70 -6.13 -8.91 5.41
CA ALA A 70 -4.69 -8.74 5.56
C ALA A 70 -3.94 -10.03 5.14
N PRO A 71 -2.74 -9.91 4.54
CA PRO A 71 -1.97 -11.08 4.15
C PRO A 71 -1.48 -11.84 5.38
N ASP A 72 -1.34 -13.15 5.24
CA ASP A 72 -0.85 -14.02 6.31
C ASP A 72 0.50 -13.55 6.88
N GLY A 73 0.62 -13.63 8.20
CA GLY A 73 1.80 -13.21 8.94
C GLY A 73 1.95 -11.70 9.11
N LEU A 74 0.96 -10.90 8.68
CA LEU A 74 0.91 -9.46 8.89
C LEU A 74 -0.34 -9.07 9.67
N THR A 75 -0.25 -7.95 10.39
CA THR A 75 -1.39 -7.39 11.15
C THR A 75 -1.57 -5.93 10.76
N PRO A 76 -2.80 -5.49 10.46
CA PRO A 76 -3.07 -4.07 10.21
C PRO A 76 -2.64 -3.20 11.38
N TYR A 77 -1.92 -2.11 11.09
CA TYR A 77 -1.56 -1.10 12.08
C TYR A 77 -2.33 0.19 11.83
N GLY A 78 -3.23 0.52 12.76
CA GLY A 78 -4.11 1.70 12.67
C GLY A 78 -3.57 2.96 13.37
N GLY A 79 -2.38 2.91 13.97
CA GLY A 79 -1.82 4.03 14.73
C GLY A 79 -1.06 5.06 13.90
N LEU A 80 -1.04 4.95 12.56
CA LEU A 80 -0.52 5.98 11.66
C LEU A 80 -1.66 6.78 11.03
N PRO A 81 -1.40 8.03 10.59
CA PRO A 81 -2.38 8.80 9.84
C PRO A 81 -2.97 8.03 8.66
N PRO A 82 -4.28 8.15 8.41
CA PRO A 82 -4.93 7.47 7.30
C PRO A 82 -4.41 8.03 5.97
N VAL A 83 -3.99 7.12 5.08
CA VAL A 83 -3.46 7.48 3.76
C VAL A 83 -4.61 7.54 2.75
N PRO A 84 -4.88 8.70 2.11
CA PRO A 84 -5.97 8.85 1.15
C PRO A 84 -5.84 7.85 -0.01
N PRO A 85 -6.95 7.30 -0.51
CA PRO A 85 -6.94 6.32 -1.57
C PRO A 85 -6.33 6.88 -2.87
N ILE A 86 -5.72 5.99 -3.66
CA ILE A 86 -5.27 6.31 -5.01
C ILE A 86 -6.42 5.92 -5.94
N PRO A 87 -6.94 6.85 -6.79
CA PRO A 87 -7.98 6.52 -7.74
C PRO A 87 -7.55 5.39 -8.68
N MET A 88 -8.44 4.44 -8.93
CA MET A 88 -8.28 3.42 -9.96
C MET A 88 -9.14 3.75 -11.17
N SER A 89 -8.65 3.41 -12.35
CA SER A 89 -9.35 3.62 -13.62
C SER A 89 -9.30 2.33 -14.42
N ALA A 90 -10.42 1.98 -15.05
CA ALA A 90 -10.50 0.88 -16.01
C ALA A 90 -10.51 1.45 -17.42
N LEU A 91 -9.71 0.88 -18.31
CA LEU A 91 -9.55 1.32 -19.69
C LEU A 91 -9.73 0.13 -20.62
N ALA A 92 -10.49 0.34 -21.69
CA ALA A 92 -10.67 -0.66 -22.73
C ALA A 92 -9.73 -0.37 -23.90
N ARG A 93 -9.20 -1.44 -24.51
CA ARG A 93 -8.45 -1.32 -25.76
C ARG A 93 -9.40 -0.85 -26.88
N PRO A 94 -9.01 0.10 -27.74
CA PRO A 94 -9.79 0.44 -28.93
C PRO A 94 -10.17 -0.80 -29.75
N GLY A 95 -11.42 -0.91 -30.16
CA GLY A 95 -11.95 -2.06 -30.91
C GLY A 95 -12.22 -3.31 -30.06
N ALA A 96 -12.15 -3.24 -28.73
CA ALA A 96 -12.66 -4.30 -27.88
C ALA A 96 -14.19 -4.44 -28.03
N ASP A 97 -14.67 -5.68 -27.91
CA ASP A 97 -16.10 -5.97 -27.94
C ASP A 97 -16.84 -5.20 -26.80
N PRO A 98 -17.84 -4.36 -27.12
CA PRO A 98 -18.50 -3.51 -26.12
C PRO A 98 -19.15 -4.29 -24.98
N ALA A 99 -19.74 -5.46 -25.26
CA ALA A 99 -20.38 -6.27 -24.22
C ALA A 99 -19.34 -6.82 -23.23
N THR A 100 -18.19 -7.26 -23.73
CA THR A 100 -17.06 -7.68 -22.91
C THR A 100 -16.51 -6.54 -22.06
N VAL A 101 -16.37 -5.34 -22.63
CA VAL A 101 -15.91 -4.14 -21.89
C VAL A 101 -16.85 -3.79 -20.75
N GLU A 102 -18.16 -3.72 -21.02
CA GLU A 102 -19.15 -3.42 -19.98
C GLU A 102 -19.17 -4.48 -18.88
N ALA A 103 -19.12 -5.76 -19.24
CA ALA A 103 -19.03 -6.85 -18.26
C ALA A 103 -17.77 -6.74 -17.38
N ALA A 104 -16.61 -6.46 -18.00
CA ALA A 104 -15.35 -6.30 -17.27
C ALA A 104 -15.39 -5.07 -16.34
N PHE A 105 -15.92 -3.95 -16.80
CA PHE A 105 -16.06 -2.74 -15.99
C PHE A 105 -17.05 -2.92 -14.84
N ALA A 106 -18.16 -3.62 -15.07
CA ALA A 106 -19.12 -3.97 -14.03
C ALA A 106 -18.47 -4.86 -12.95
N ALA A 107 -17.71 -5.89 -13.35
CA ALA A 107 -16.98 -6.76 -12.43
C ALA A 107 -15.92 -6.00 -11.61
N VAL A 108 -15.15 -5.11 -12.25
CA VAL A 108 -14.16 -4.27 -11.55
C VAL A 108 -14.86 -3.33 -10.57
N ARG A 109 -15.98 -2.71 -10.95
CA ARG A 109 -16.78 -1.88 -10.04
C ARG A 109 -17.23 -2.69 -8.82
N GLN A 110 -17.82 -3.86 -9.02
CA GLN A 110 -18.26 -4.73 -7.91
C GLN A 110 -17.14 -5.09 -6.93
N LEU A 111 -15.91 -5.26 -7.42
CA LEU A 111 -14.74 -5.54 -6.56
C LEU A 111 -14.28 -4.33 -5.74
N LEU A 112 -14.54 -3.11 -6.21
CA LEU A 112 -14.02 -1.86 -5.65
C LEU A 112 -15.07 -1.06 -4.83
N HIS A 113 -16.28 -1.60 -4.68
CA HIS A 113 -17.39 -1.00 -3.91
C HIS A 113 -17.42 -1.49 -2.46
#